data_AF-A0AAP2DVC4-F1
#
_entry.id   AF-A0AAP2DVC4-F1
#
_cell.length_a   1.000
_cell.length_b   1.000
_cell.length_c   1.000
_cell.angle_alpha   90.00
_cell.angle_beta   90.00
_cell.angle_gamma   90.00
#
_symmetry.space_group_name_H-M   'P 1'
#
loop_
_entity.id
_entity.type
_entity.pdbx_description
1 polymer ?
#
loop_
_entity_poly.entity_id
_entity_poly.type
_entity_poly.pdbx_seq_one_letter_code
_entity_poly.pdbx_strand_id
1 'polypeptide(L)' 'MKKIDILNFITSFRKAPNDIKTYQELLAHLGAENEAIMSQMLQELQQSRVIREVEASGEKSYQVIAR' A
#
# COMPACT_ATOMS: atom_id res chain seq x y z
N MET A 1 -7.64 -12.10 -1.60
CA MET A 1 -6.95 -10.95 -0.99
C MET A 1 -7.96 -9.91 -0.53
N LYS A 2 -7.82 -9.34 0.67
CA LYS A 2 -8.69 -8.30 1.23
C LYS A 2 -7.91 -6.99 1.37
N LYS A 3 -8.60 -5.85 1.35
CA LYS A 3 -7.98 -4.51 1.56
C LYS A 3 -7.17 -4.41 2.85
N ILE A 4 -7.58 -5.16 3.89
CA ILE A 4 -6.89 -5.22 5.18
C ILE A 4 -5.46 -5.80 5.05
N ASP A 5 -5.20 -6.65 4.06
CA ASP A 5 -3.89 -7.26 3.84
C ASP A 5 -2.89 -6.21 3.33
N ILE A 6 -3.32 -5.34 2.40
CA ILE A 6 -2.54 -4.18 1.91
C ILE A 6 -2.26 -3.22 3.06
N LEU A 7 -3.28 -2.89 3.86
CA LEU A 7 -3.12 -1.97 4.97
C LEU A 7 -2.17 -2.53 6.04
N ASN A 8 -2.30 -3.80 6.43
CA ASN A 8 -1.41 -4.43 7.40
C ASN A 8 0.05 -4.50 6.91
N PHE A 9 0.26 -4.61 5.60
CA PHE A 9 1.60 -4.62 5.03
C PHE A 9 2.23 -3.23 5.01
N ILE A 10 1.49 -2.20 4.57
CA ILE A 10 1.99 -0.81 4.57
C ILE A 10 2.13 -0.30 6.00
N THR A 11 1.14 -0.55 6.86
CA THR A 11 1.22 -0.27 8.29
C THR A 11 1.59 -1.51 9.06
N SER A 12 2.90 -1.70 9.25
CA SER A 12 3.35 -2.50 10.38
C SER A 12 3.08 -1.71 11.66
N PHE A 13 1.82 -1.67 12.12
CA PHE A 13 1.35 -0.88 13.28
C PHE A 13 2.20 -1.11 14.54
N ARG A 14 2.88 -2.25 14.65
CA ARG A 14 3.76 -2.58 15.77
C ARG A 14 5.21 -2.10 15.64
N LYS A 15 5.67 -1.72 14.44
CA LYS A 15 7.10 -1.41 14.18
C LYS A 15 7.33 -0.06 13.51
N ALA A 16 6.48 0.33 12.56
CA ALA A 16 6.65 1.56 11.78
C ALA A 16 5.28 2.06 11.30
N PRO A 17 4.61 2.96 12.05
CA PRO A 17 3.29 3.46 11.70
C PRO A 17 3.28 4.35 10.44
N ASN A 18 4.45 4.81 9.99
CA ASN A 18 4.63 5.70 8.84
C ASN A 18 5.46 5.05 7.73
N ASP A 19 5.53 3.72 7.68
CA ASP A 19 6.33 3.02 6.67
C ASP A 19 5.80 3.34 5.26
N ILE A 20 6.74 3.43 4.32
CA ILE A 20 6.46 3.72 2.91
C ILE A 20 6.83 2.46 2.15
N LYS A 21 5.88 1.90 1.41
CA LYS A 21 6.11 0.70 0.59
C LYS A 21 5.98 1.02 -0.88
N THR A 22 6.94 0.56 -1.67
CA THR A 22 6.89 0.70 -3.12
C THR A 22 5.80 -0.21 -3.68
N TYR A 23 5.32 0.11 -4.88
CA TYR A 23 4.41 -0.76 -5.62
C TYR A 23 5.01 -2.16 -5.86
N GLN A 24 6.31 -2.25 -6.12
CA GLN A 24 6.99 -3.52 -6.30
C GLN A 24 7.01 -4.36 -5.02
N GLU A 25 7.26 -3.74 -3.86
CA GLU A 25 7.20 -4.45 -2.56
C GLU A 25 5.80 -5.00 -2.29
N LEU A 26 4.76 -4.24 -2.64
CA LEU A 26 3.36 -4.68 -2.53
C LEU A 26 3.07 -5.88 -3.44
N LEU A 27 3.49 -5.82 -4.71
CA LEU A 27 3.36 -6.94 -5.65
C LEU A 27 4.12 -8.18 -5.20
N ALA A 28 5.36 -8.00 -4.72
CA ALA A 28 6.19 -9.10 -4.24
C ALA A 28 5.59 -9.79 -3.01
N HIS A 29 4.91 -9.04 -2.13
CA HIS A 29 4.29 -9.58 -0.93
C HIS A 29 2.93 -10.27 -1.21
N LEU A 30 2.14 -9.70 -2.12
CA LEU A 30 0.75 -10.10 -2.34
C LEU A 30 0.56 -11.02 -3.56
N GLY A 31 1.61 -11.22 -4.36
CA GLY A 31 1.60 -12.06 -5.56
C GLY A 31 1.27 -11.25 -6.81
N ALA A 32 2.08 -11.42 -7.86
CA ALA A 32 1.94 -10.72 -9.12
C ALA A 32 0.62 -11.07 -9.85
N GLU A 33 0.04 -12.26 -9.61
CA GLU A 33 -1.26 -12.62 -10.15
C GLU A 33 -2.42 -11.74 -9.66
N ASN A 34 -2.21 -10.98 -8.57
CA ASN A 34 -3.20 -10.10 -7.97
C ASN A 34 -3.04 -8.63 -8.38
N GLU A 35 -2.18 -8.32 -9.35
CA GLU A 35 -1.83 -6.95 -9.74
C GLU A 35 -3.06 -6.07 -10.05
N ALA A 36 -3.97 -6.55 -10.90
CA ALA A 36 -5.16 -5.80 -11.29
C ALA A 36 -6.08 -5.50 -10.09
N ILE A 37 -6.25 -6.49 -9.20
CA ILE A 37 -7.05 -6.37 -7.99
C ILE A 37 -6.38 -5.40 -7.01
N MET A 38 -5.06 -5.47 -6.89
CA MET A 38 -4.27 -4.61 -6.00
C MET A 38 -4.34 -3.15 -6.44
N SER A 39 -4.16 -2.88 -7.74
CA SER A 39 -4.27 -1.54 -8.31
C SER A 39 -5.65 -0.92 -8.02
N GLN A 40 -6.73 -1.69 -8.22
CA GLN A 40 -8.07 -1.25 -7.85
C GLN A 40 -8.21 -0.96 -6.35
N MET A 41 -7.71 -1.84 -5.48
CA MET A 41 -7.77 -1.64 -4.03
C MET A 41 -6.97 -0.42 -3.57
N LEU A 42 -5.78 -0.17 -4.13
CA LEU A 42 -4.97 1.01 -3.83
C LEU A 42 -5.71 2.29 -4.22
N GLN A 43 -6.35 2.29 -5.40
CA GLN A 43 -7.17 3.42 -5.84
C GLN A 43 -8.34 3.69 -4.89
N GLU A 44 -9.06 2.65 -4.46
CA GLU A 44 -10.18 2.76 -3.53
C GLU A 44 -9.72 3.27 -2.14
N LEU A 45 -8.57 2.82 -1.65
CA LEU A 45 -7.97 3.27 -0.39
C LEU A 45 -7.50 4.73 -0.47
N GLN A 46 -6.98 5.16 -1.62
CA GLN A 46 -6.58 6.54 -1.86
C GLN A 46 -7.80 7.47 -1.93
N GLN A 47 -8.87 7.06 -2.64
CA GLN A 47 -10.14 7.80 -2.66
C GLN A 47 -10.75 7.94 -1.26
N SER A 48 -10.63 6.89 -0.45
CA SER A 48 -11.08 6.88 0.95
C SER A 48 -10.16 7.70 1.89
N ARG A 49 -9.08 8.28 1.37
CA ARG A 49 -8.06 9.02 2.13
C ARG A 49 -7.43 8.20 3.26
N VAL A 50 -7.32 6.89 3.05
CA VAL A 50 -6.65 5.97 3.99
C VAL A 50 -5.17 5.88 3.67
N ILE A 51 -4.79 5.92 2.39
CA ILE A 51 -3.41 5.95 1.93
C ILE A 51 -3.16 7.16 1.04
N ARG A 52 -1.88 7.55 0.92
CA ARG A 52 -1.39 8.51 -0.08
C ARG A 52 -0.33 7.86 -0.95
N GLU A 53 -0.33 8.23 -2.22
CA GLU A 53 0.78 7.96 -3.13
C GLU A 53 1.88 9.00 -2.87
N VAL A 54 3.12 8.53 -2.74
CA VAL A 54 4.33 9.33 -2.58
C VAL A 54 5.38 8.80 -3.55
N GLU A 55 6.21 9.69 -4.06
CA GLU A 55 7.37 9.27 -4.85
C GLU A 55 8.54 9.01 -3.89
N ALA A 56 9.04 7.78 -3.88
CA ALA A 56 10.21 7.41 -3.09
C ALA A 56 11.19 6.68 -3.99
N SER A 57 12.45 7.14 -4.00
CA SER A 57 13.53 6.54 -4.81
C SER A 57 13.23 6.45 -6.32
N GLY A 58 12.41 7.35 -6.86
CA GLY A 58 12.01 7.37 -8.28
C GLY A 58 10.88 6.39 -8.64
N GLU A 59 10.27 5.76 -7.64
CA GLU A 59 9.15 4.83 -7.82
C GLU A 59 7.89 5.28 -7.06
N LYS A 60 6.73 4.85 -7.57
CA LYS A 60 5.45 5.01 -6.90
C LYS A 60 5.43 4.19 -5.62
N SER A 61 5.20 4.88 -4.52
CA SER A 61 5.14 4.30 -3.19
C SER A 61 3.89 4.74 -2.46
N TYR A 62 3.48 3.95 -1.47
CA TYR A 62 2.23 4.13 -0.76
C TYR A 62 2.49 4.18 0.73
N GLN A 63 1.81 5.11 1.38
CA GLN A 63 1.89 5.33 2.83
C GLN A 63 0.48 5.47 3.39
N VAL A 64 0.21 4.81 4.52
CA VAL A 64 -1.06 5.01 5.24
C VAL A 64 -1.06 6.38 5.91
N ILE A 65 -2.18 7.08 5.82
CA ILE A 65 -2.43 8.34 6.51
C ILE A 65 -2.93 7.98 7.91
N ALA A 66 -2.03 7.88 8.87
CA ALA A 66 -2.42 7.76 10.28
C ALA A 66 -3.09 9.07 10.72
N ARG A 67 -4.31 8.98 11.27
CA ARG A 67 -5.00 10.09 11.96
C ARG A 67 -4.83 9.95 13.46
#